data_AF-X7E5C6-F1
#
_entry.id   AF-X7E5C6-F1
#
_cell.length_a   1.000
_cell.length_b   1.000
_cell.length_c   1.000
_cell.angle_alpha   90.00
_cell.angle_beta   90.00
_cell.angle_gamma   90.00
#
_symmetry.space_group_name_H-M   'P 1'
#
loop_
_entity.id
_entity.type
_entity.pdbx_description
1 polymer ?
#
loop_
_entity_poly.entity_id
_entity_poly.type
_entity_poly.pdbx_seq_one_letter_code
_entity_poly.pdbx_strand_id
1 'polypeptide(L)'
;MTFLLSTSQRGWVSLPIIALLLAVSALSVRYQEDVLAAYQWRGQLSDVEDAQQIWTAFKSEFITAPDFSAAHDSECVGFCDLFTDQSNGHENAWRFDNQDVSYQWSRFELTVGESADLSVSYRLCATQNQQDYLCWWWREGKLISNGWVSIINS
;
A
#
# COMPACT_ATOMS: atom_id res chain seq x y z
N MET A 1 -72.38 22.20 -35.28
CA MET A 1 -72.67 20.90 -34.64
C MET A 1 -71.38 20.09 -34.60
N THR A 2 -70.90 19.84 -33.38
CA THR A 2 -70.13 18.65 -32.95
C THR A 2 -69.04 18.12 -33.87
N PHE A 3 -67.81 18.58 -33.65
CA PHE A 3 -66.66 17.68 -33.59
C PHE A 3 -66.65 17.10 -32.19
N LEU A 4 -66.69 15.78 -32.02
CA LEU A 4 -66.04 15.07 -30.91
C LEU A 4 -66.19 13.54 -31.08
N LEU A 5 -65.07 12.87 -30.80
CA LEU A 5 -64.93 11.50 -30.28
C LEU A 5 -65.09 10.32 -31.26
N SER A 6 -63.95 9.80 -31.71
CA SER A 6 -63.60 8.38 -31.47
C SER A 6 -62.14 8.10 -31.85
N THR A 7 -61.24 8.15 -30.87
CA THR A 7 -59.95 7.41 -30.85
C THR A 7 -59.29 7.64 -29.48
N SER A 8 -59.75 6.99 -28.42
CA SER A 8 -59.00 6.97 -27.15
C SER A 8 -59.48 5.84 -26.24
N GLN A 9 -59.03 4.61 -26.46
CA GLN A 9 -59.31 3.52 -25.49
C GLN A 9 -58.37 2.30 -25.51
N ARG A 10 -57.27 2.28 -26.28
CA ARG A 10 -56.30 1.17 -26.29
C ARG A 10 -54.95 1.46 -25.59
N GLY A 11 -54.66 2.71 -25.23
CA GLY A 11 -53.38 3.10 -24.60
C GLY A 11 -53.35 3.08 -23.07
N TRP A 12 -54.50 2.91 -22.40
CA TRP A 12 -54.61 2.99 -20.94
C TRP A 12 -54.23 1.69 -20.21
N VAL A 13 -54.39 0.53 -20.86
CA VAL A 13 -54.07 -0.77 -20.23
C VAL A 13 -52.56 -1.07 -20.28
N SER A 14 -51.84 -0.53 -21.27
CA SER A 14 -50.38 -0.73 -21.40
C SER A 14 -49.55 0.18 -20.50
N LEU A 15 -50.07 1.34 -20.11
CA LEU A 15 -49.40 2.31 -19.23
C LEU A 15 -48.94 1.73 -17.88
N PRO A 16 -49.79 1.02 -17.10
CA PRO A 16 -49.36 0.43 -15.83
C PRO A 16 -48.33 -0.69 -16.02
N ILE A 17 -48.41 -1.42 -17.14
CA ILE A 17 -47.45 -2.49 -17.46
C ILE A 17 -46.08 -1.88 -17.78
N ILE A 18 -46.03 -0.82 -18.59
CA ILE A 18 -44.79 -0.12 -18.91
C ILE A 18 -44.20 0.53 -17.65
N ALA A 19 -45.03 1.16 -16.81
CA ALA A 19 -44.57 1.72 -15.54
C ALA A 19 -43.98 0.65 -14.61
N LEU A 20 -44.58 -0.54 -14.56
CA LEU A 20 -44.07 -1.67 -13.78
C LEU A 20 -42.73 -2.18 -14.33
N LEU A 21 -42.60 -2.31 -15.66
CA LEU A 21 -41.33 -2.70 -16.30
C LEU A 21 -40.22 -1.67 -16.06
N LEU A 22 -40.55 -0.38 -16.09
CA LEU A 22 -39.61 0.71 -15.75
C LEU A 22 -39.21 0.66 -14.27
N ALA A 23 -40.15 0.38 -13.36
CA ALA A 23 -39.84 0.22 -11.95
C ALA A 23 -38.91 -0.99 -11.70
N VAL A 24 -39.20 -2.15 -12.31
CA VAL A 24 -38.38 -3.36 -12.18
C VAL A 24 -36.98 -3.17 -12.77
N SER A 25 -36.86 -2.52 -13.92
CA SER A 25 -35.56 -2.22 -14.52
C SER A 25 -34.75 -1.25 -13.65
N ALA A 26 -35.38 -0.19 -13.11
CA ALA A 26 -34.71 0.73 -12.20
C ALA A 26 -34.22 0.03 -10.91
N LEU A 27 -35.05 -0.85 -10.32
CA LEU A 27 -34.65 -1.67 -9.18
C LEU A 27 -33.49 -2.61 -9.51
N SER A 28 -33.51 -3.21 -10.70
CA SER A 28 -32.46 -4.14 -11.15
C SER A 28 -31.12 -3.43 -11.32
N VAL A 29 -31.13 -2.23 -11.91
CA VAL A 29 -29.91 -1.41 -12.07
C VAL A 29 -29.34 -1.02 -10.70
N ARG A 30 -30.19 -0.55 -9.78
CA ARG A 30 -29.75 -0.17 -8.43
C ARG A 30 -29.15 -1.35 -7.66
N TYR A 31 -29.79 -2.51 -7.76
CA TYR A 31 -29.26 -3.72 -7.15
C TYR A 31 -27.89 -4.11 -7.74
N GLN A 32 -27.71 -3.99 -9.06
CA GLN A 32 -26.42 -4.26 -9.69
C GLN A 32 -25.33 -3.26 -9.28
N GLU A 33 -25.67 -1.97 -9.19
CA GLU A 33 -24.76 -0.92 -8.71
C GLU A 33 -24.29 -1.19 -7.28
N ASP A 34 -25.20 -1.54 -6.36
CA ASP A 34 -24.87 -1.82 -4.96
C ASP A 34 -23.97 -3.05 -4.82
N VAL A 35 -24.25 -4.10 -5.61
CA VAL A 35 -23.44 -5.32 -5.63
C VAL A 35 -22.03 -5.04 -6.16
N LEU A 36 -21.90 -4.27 -7.24
CA LEU A 36 -20.61 -3.86 -7.80
C LEU A 36 -19.80 -3.03 -6.80
N ALA A 37 -20.44 -2.06 -6.13
CA ALA A 37 -19.79 -1.25 -5.10
C ALA A 37 -19.31 -2.11 -3.93
N ALA A 38 -20.11 -3.10 -3.50
CA ALA A 38 -19.71 -4.03 -2.45
C ALA A 38 -18.51 -4.90 -2.86
N TYR A 39 -18.44 -5.36 -4.11
CA TYR A 39 -17.28 -6.09 -4.62
C TYR A 39 -16.03 -5.22 -4.70
N GLN A 40 -16.15 -3.98 -5.16
CA GLN A 40 -15.03 -3.03 -5.19
C GLN A 40 -14.49 -2.75 -3.79
N TRP A 41 -15.39 -2.55 -2.81
CA TRP A 41 -15.00 -2.32 -1.43
C TRP A 41 -14.32 -3.55 -0.80
N ARG A 42 -14.84 -4.76 -1.07
CA ARG A 42 -14.22 -6.01 -0.62
C ARG A 42 -12.87 -6.26 -1.27
N GLY A 43 -12.72 -5.95 -2.56
CA GLY A 43 -11.44 -6.03 -3.25
C GLY A 43 -10.39 -5.12 -2.58
N GLN A 44 -10.75 -3.85 -2.34
CA GLN A 44 -9.87 -2.93 -1.63
C GLN A 44 -9.53 -3.39 -0.20
N LEU A 45 -10.47 -4.00 0.52
CA LEU A 45 -10.19 -4.57 1.84
C LEU A 45 -9.21 -5.75 1.76
N SER A 46 -9.39 -6.65 0.79
CA SER A 46 -8.50 -7.79 0.57
C SER A 46 -7.08 -7.33 0.24
N ASP A 47 -6.94 -6.36 -0.67
CA ASP A 47 -5.63 -5.81 -1.06
C ASP A 47 -4.89 -5.20 0.14
N VAL A 48 -5.63 -4.50 1.02
CA VAL A 48 -5.07 -3.92 2.25
C VAL A 48 -4.69 -5.00 3.26
N GLU A 49 -5.51 -6.05 3.41
CA GLU A 49 -5.23 -7.15 4.31
C GLU A 49 -3.97 -7.93 3.88
N ASP A 50 -3.85 -8.23 2.59
CA ASP A 50 -2.67 -8.91 2.03
C ASP A 50 -1.41 -8.07 2.19
N ALA A 51 -1.47 -6.77 1.87
CA ALA A 51 -0.37 -5.84 2.11
C ALA A 51 0.01 -5.75 3.60
N GLN A 52 -0.97 -5.85 4.51
CA GLN A 52 -0.69 -5.83 5.94
C GLN A 52 -0.05 -7.13 6.44
N GLN A 53 -0.42 -8.27 5.86
CA GLN A 53 0.14 -9.58 6.22
C GLN A 53 1.62 -9.67 5.88
N ILE A 54 2.01 -9.28 4.66
CA ILE A 54 3.42 -9.32 4.24
C ILE A 54 4.32 -8.43 5.09
N TRP A 55 3.89 -7.20 5.40
CA TRP A 55 4.66 -6.33 6.31
C TRP A 55 4.70 -6.87 7.73
N THR A 56 3.67 -7.58 8.18
CA THR A 56 3.65 -8.21 9.50
C THR A 56 4.61 -9.39 9.57
N ALA A 57 4.62 -10.25 8.55
CA ALA A 57 5.57 -11.35 8.42
C ALA A 57 7.01 -10.84 8.34
N PHE A 58 7.27 -9.83 7.50
CA PHE A 58 8.58 -9.19 7.38
C PHE A 58 9.05 -8.62 8.73
N LYS A 59 8.17 -7.90 9.45
CA LYS A 59 8.48 -7.38 10.79
C LYS A 59 8.81 -8.50 11.78
N SER A 60 8.07 -9.60 11.73
CA SER A 60 8.31 -10.74 12.60
C SER A 60 9.70 -11.33 12.39
N GLU A 61 10.19 -11.36 11.15
CA GLU A 61 11.49 -11.97 10.82
C GLU A 61 12.67 -11.02 11.10
N PHE A 62 12.56 -9.76 10.69
CA PHE A 62 13.71 -8.85 10.70
C PHE A 62 13.73 -7.84 11.85
N ILE A 63 12.58 -7.54 12.47
CA ILE A 63 12.48 -6.47 13.49
C ILE A 63 12.44 -7.02 14.90
N THR A 64 11.87 -8.21 15.11
CA THR A 64 11.78 -8.82 16.46
C THR A 64 13.13 -9.30 16.96
N ALA A 65 13.98 -9.80 16.05
CA ALA A 65 15.35 -10.24 16.32
C ALA A 65 16.27 -9.71 15.20
N PRO A 66 16.65 -8.42 15.26
CA PRO A 66 17.45 -7.81 14.19
C PRO A 66 18.85 -8.41 14.13
N ASP A 67 19.26 -8.86 12.95
CA ASP A 67 20.62 -9.30 12.68
C ASP A 67 21.44 -8.14 12.10
N PHE A 68 22.14 -7.43 12.99
CA PHE A 68 23.00 -6.31 12.60
C PHE A 68 24.27 -6.73 11.86
N SER A 69 24.61 -8.03 11.83
CA SER A 69 25.79 -8.51 11.08
C SER A 69 25.58 -8.49 9.57
N ALA A 70 24.32 -8.45 9.12
CA ALA A 70 23.95 -8.30 7.72
C ALA A 70 24.07 -6.84 7.22
N ALA A 71 24.39 -5.88 8.09
CA ALA A 71 24.50 -4.48 7.73
C ALA A 71 25.83 -4.13 7.08
N HIS A 72 25.76 -3.47 5.93
CA HIS A 72 26.92 -2.94 5.22
C HIS A 72 27.25 -1.53 5.69
N ASP A 73 28.54 -1.21 5.79
CA ASP A 73 28.98 0.14 6.10
C ASP A 73 28.52 1.10 5.00
N SER A 74 27.74 2.11 5.37
CA SER A 74 27.33 3.18 4.46
C SER A 74 28.45 4.21 4.38
N GLU A 75 28.83 4.60 3.17
CA GLU A 75 29.87 5.61 2.94
C GLU A 75 29.38 7.04 3.24
N CYS A 76 28.12 7.19 3.63
CA CYS A 76 27.52 8.48 3.88
C CYS A 76 27.72 8.99 5.30
N VAL A 77 28.09 10.27 5.40
CA VAL A 77 28.09 11.00 6.68
C VAL A 77 26.67 11.49 6.97
N GLY A 78 25.85 10.67 7.64
CA GLY A 78 24.50 11.02 8.10
C GLY A 78 23.37 10.22 7.44
N PHE A 79 22.20 10.85 7.24
CA PHE A 79 21.09 10.23 6.53
C PHE A 79 21.32 10.43 5.03
N CYS A 80 21.67 9.37 4.30
CA CYS A 80 21.66 9.44 2.84
C CYS A 80 20.45 8.75 2.23
N ASP A 81 20.05 9.30 1.08
CA ASP A 81 18.99 8.77 0.26
C ASP A 81 19.31 7.34 -0.18
N LEU A 82 18.26 6.53 -0.20
CA LEU A 82 18.32 5.12 -0.58
C LEU A 82 18.85 4.91 -2.01
N PHE A 83 18.72 5.91 -2.88
CA PHE A 83 19.20 5.86 -4.26
C PHE A 83 20.71 6.07 -4.40
N THR A 84 21.35 6.81 -3.50
CA THR A 84 22.79 7.07 -3.62
C THR A 84 23.60 5.82 -3.27
N ASP A 85 23.05 4.94 -2.42
CA ASP A 85 23.64 3.64 -2.05
C ASP A 85 23.27 2.49 -3.02
N GLN A 86 22.40 2.72 -4.02
CA GLN A 86 22.10 1.70 -5.04
C GLN A 86 23.31 1.35 -5.92
N SER A 87 24.35 2.18 -5.99
CA SER A 87 25.55 1.85 -6.75
C SER A 87 26.32 0.64 -6.20
N ASN A 88 26.01 0.19 -4.97
CA ASN A 88 26.75 -0.86 -4.28
C ASN A 88 26.06 -2.24 -4.29
N GLY A 89 24.85 -2.38 -4.83
CA GLY A 89 24.26 -3.71 -5.11
C GLY A 89 23.99 -4.60 -3.89
N HIS A 90 23.80 -4.02 -2.71
CA HIS A 90 23.54 -4.75 -1.45
C HIS A 90 22.04 -4.95 -1.15
N GLU A 91 21.20 -4.90 -2.19
CA GLU A 91 19.77 -5.17 -2.07
C GLU A 91 19.53 -6.69 -1.98
N ASN A 92 18.85 -7.11 -0.93
CA ASN A 92 18.45 -8.50 -0.72
C ASN A 92 16.98 -8.65 -1.07
N ALA A 93 16.59 -9.84 -1.51
CA ALA A 93 15.19 -10.17 -1.77
C ALA A 93 14.68 -11.15 -0.72
N TRP A 94 13.55 -10.83 -0.11
CA TRP A 94 12.79 -11.71 0.76
C TRP A 94 11.43 -11.97 0.15
N ARG A 95 10.93 -13.21 0.26
CA ARG A 95 9.70 -13.62 -0.42
C ARG A 95 8.73 -14.26 0.55
N PHE A 96 7.48 -13.80 0.51
CA PHE A 96 6.39 -14.33 1.31
C PHE A 96 5.13 -14.42 0.45
N ASP A 97 4.50 -15.60 0.44
CA ASP A 97 3.27 -15.88 -0.31
C ASP A 97 3.24 -15.34 -1.76
N ASN A 98 4.32 -15.60 -2.50
CA ASN A 98 4.52 -15.17 -3.90
C ASN A 98 4.61 -13.65 -4.12
N GLN A 99 4.82 -12.88 -3.07
CA GLN A 99 5.16 -11.46 -3.11
C GLN A 99 6.63 -11.28 -2.71
N ASP A 100 7.34 -10.42 -3.44
CA ASP A 100 8.74 -10.10 -3.19
C ASP A 100 8.85 -8.76 -2.46
N VAL A 101 9.69 -8.74 -1.42
CA VAL A 101 10.11 -7.54 -0.72
C VAL A 101 11.61 -7.42 -0.89
N SER A 102 12.04 -6.35 -1.53
CA SER A 102 13.44 -5.99 -1.52
C SER A 102 13.78 -5.26 -0.23
N TYR A 103 14.94 -5.54 0.36
CA TYR A 103 15.40 -4.89 1.57
C TYR A 103 16.91 -4.70 1.61
N GLN A 104 17.34 -3.72 2.41
CA GLN A 104 18.76 -3.39 2.58
C GLN A 104 19.05 -2.99 4.03
N TRP A 105 20.13 -3.56 4.58
CA TRP A 105 20.70 -3.15 5.85
C TRP A 105 21.89 -2.21 5.62
N SER A 106 21.88 -1.09 6.33
CA SER A 106 22.94 -0.08 6.32
C SER A 106 23.43 0.19 7.75
N ARG A 107 24.73 0.38 7.90
CA ARG A 107 25.40 0.75 9.15
C ARG A 107 26.03 2.14 9.01
N PHE A 108 25.80 2.99 10.00
CA PHE A 108 26.30 4.36 10.07
C PHE A 108 27.13 4.55 11.32
N GLU A 109 28.34 5.08 11.17
CA GLU A 109 29.20 5.47 12.29
C GLU A 109 29.19 6.99 12.41
N LEU A 110 28.67 7.49 13.54
CA LEU A 110 28.73 8.91 13.87
C LEU A 110 29.76 9.12 14.98
N THR A 111 30.75 9.97 14.72
CA THR A 111 31.65 10.49 15.75
C THR A 111 30.94 11.63 16.48
N VAL A 112 30.70 11.49 17.79
CA VAL A 112 29.98 12.50 18.58
C VAL A 112 30.97 13.29 19.45
N GLY A 113 31.31 14.51 19.03
CA GLY A 113 32.16 15.44 19.79
C GLY A 113 33.67 15.33 19.49
N GLU A 114 34.49 16.05 20.27
CA GLU A 114 35.97 15.99 20.24
C GLU A 114 36.53 14.73 20.93
N SER A 115 35.73 14.09 21.80
CA SER A 115 36.00 12.77 22.35
C SER A 115 35.61 11.71 21.34
N ALA A 116 36.52 10.78 21.03
CA ALA A 116 36.37 9.72 20.03
C ALA A 116 35.34 8.62 20.40
N ASP A 117 34.18 9.01 20.93
CA ASP A 117 33.06 8.10 21.16
C ASP A 117 32.32 7.88 19.84
N LEU A 118 32.52 6.68 19.29
CA LEU A 118 31.86 6.22 18.07
C LEU A 118 30.46 5.72 18.42
N SER A 119 29.45 6.41 17.93
CA SER A 119 28.06 5.96 18.01
C SER A 119 27.69 5.22 16.72
N VAL A 120 27.31 3.95 16.84
CA VAL A 120 26.88 3.12 15.71
C VAL A 120 25.37 3.10 15.63
N SER A 121 24.83 3.43 14.45
CA SER A 121 23.41 3.33 14.13
C SER A 121 23.20 2.38 12.97
N TYR A 122 22.08 1.66 12.98
CA TYR A 122 21.69 0.72 11.93
C TYR A 122 20.37 1.13 11.31
N ARG A 123 20.22 0.89 10.01
CA ARG A 123 19.00 1.13 9.25
C ARG A 123 18.65 -0.12 8.46
N LEU A 124 17.40 -0.52 8.51
CA LEU A 124 16.81 -1.48 7.57
C LEU A 124 15.77 -0.73 6.78
N CYS A 125 15.82 -0.79 5.46
CA CYS A 125 14.76 -0.29 4.59
C CYS A 125 14.27 -1.41 3.69
N ALA A 126 12.95 -1.47 3.49
CA ALA A 126 12.31 -2.49 2.68
C ALA A 126 11.25 -1.89 1.77
N THR A 127 11.07 -2.44 0.58
CA THR A 127 10.13 -1.96 -0.44
C THR A 127 9.56 -3.13 -1.24
N GLN A 128 8.35 -2.94 -1.78
CA GLN A 128 7.73 -3.85 -2.76
C GLN A 128 7.68 -3.26 -4.17
N ASN A 129 7.73 -1.94 -4.28
CA ASN A 129 7.46 -1.20 -5.52
C ASN A 129 8.61 -0.25 -5.92
N GLN A 130 9.70 -0.20 -5.15
CA GLN A 130 10.84 0.71 -5.32
C GLN A 130 10.48 2.20 -5.31
N GLN A 131 9.29 2.55 -4.82
CA GLN A 131 8.81 3.93 -4.71
C GLN A 131 8.60 4.32 -3.24
N ASP A 132 8.03 3.40 -2.48
CA ASP A 132 7.78 3.55 -1.05
C ASP A 132 8.64 2.57 -0.27
N TYR A 133 9.41 3.11 0.66
CA TYR A 133 10.30 2.34 1.51
C TYR A 133 9.85 2.46 2.95
N LEU A 134 9.62 1.33 3.60
CA LEU A 134 9.43 1.28 5.04
C LEU A 134 10.79 1.09 5.68
N CYS A 135 11.20 2.05 6.50
CA CYS A 135 12.51 2.07 7.14
C CYS A 135 12.39 1.96 8.66
N TRP A 136 13.37 1.29 9.26
CA TRP A 136 13.55 1.14 10.69
C TRP A 136 14.96 1.53 11.09
N TRP A 137 15.08 2.16 12.25
CA TRP A 137 16.32 2.70 12.77
C TRP A 137 16.63 2.16 14.14
N TRP A 138 17.87 1.72 14.33
CA TRP A 138 18.39 1.30 15.62
C TRP A 138 19.62 2.11 16.00
N ARG A 139 19.77 2.34 17.29
CA ARG A 139 20.98 2.86 17.90
C ARG A 139 21.28 2.04 19.15
N GLU A 140 22.53 1.58 19.28
CA GLU A 140 22.94 0.73 20.41
C GLU A 140 22.02 -0.50 20.59
N GLY A 141 21.54 -1.07 19.48
CA GLY A 141 20.63 -2.22 19.47
C GLY A 141 19.17 -1.93 19.83
N LYS A 142 18.81 -0.67 20.15
CA LYS A 142 17.42 -0.28 20.44
C LYS A 142 16.78 0.37 19.23
N LEU A 143 15.56 -0.03 18.90
CA LEU A 143 14.76 0.62 17.86
C LEU A 143 14.39 2.03 18.32
N ILE A 144 14.84 3.05 17.57
CA ILE A 144 14.63 4.46 17.88
C ILE A 144 13.50 5.09 17.06
N SER A 145 13.29 4.60 15.84
CA SER A 145 12.31 5.16 14.91
C SER A 145 11.94 4.17 13.81
N ASN A 146 10.74 4.31 13.25
CA ASN A 146 10.33 3.67 12.01
C ASN A 146 9.39 4.60 11.23
N GLY A 147 9.28 4.38 9.92
CA GLY A 147 8.39 5.17 9.09
C GLY A 147 8.54 4.93 7.60
N TRP A 148 7.53 5.37 6.85
CA TRP A 148 7.54 5.35 5.40
C TRP A 148 8.33 6.53 4.85
N VAL A 149 9.15 6.25 3.85
CA VAL A 149 9.93 7.22 3.08
C VAL A 149 9.63 6.97 1.61
N SER A 150 9.03 7.94 0.96
CA SER A 150 8.75 7.88 -0.48
C SER A 150 9.79 8.71 -1.22
N ILE A 151 10.29 8.22 -2.34
CA ILE A 151 11.18 9.03 -3.17
C ILE A 151 10.35 9.95 -4.05
N ILE A 152 10.58 11.24 -3.89
CA ILE A 152 10.08 12.26 -4.80
C ILE A 152 11.20 12.47 -5.82
N ASN A 153 11.06 11.89 -7.02
CA ASN A 153 11.95 12.23 -8.14
C ASN A 153 11.80 13.74 -8.41
N SER A 154 12.79 14.54 -8.01
CA SER A 154 12.88 15.98 -8.31
C SER A 154 13.69 16.22 -9.58
#